data_AF-A0A809PU61-F1
#
_entry.id   AF-A0A809PU61-F1
#
_cell.length_a   1.000
_cell.length_b   1.000
_cell.length_c   1.000
_cell.angle_alpha   90.00
_cell.angle_beta   90.00
_cell.angle_gamma   90.00
#
_symmetry.space_group_name_H-M   'P 1'
#
loop_
_entity.id
_entity.type
_entity.pdbx_description
1 polymer ?
#
loop_
_entity_poly.entity_id
_entity_poly.type
_entity_poly.pdbx_seq_one_letter_code
_entity_poly.pdbx_strand_id
1 'polypeptide(L)'
;MIKTTDLLAKKSQHTETGLDDAILPAYFAATPEWAQDGPRIVRTFQFKNYYETLAFINAIAYVIHAEDHHPELVVTYNRCVIKFDTHTVNDGKGDISENDFICAAKIDAIFQQSFS
;
A
#
# COMPACT_ATOMS: atom_id res chain seq x y z
N MET A 1 6.72 15.76 -10.70
CA MET A 1 5.43 15.14 -10.34
C MET A 1 5.67 13.65 -10.30
N ILE A 2 5.44 13.02 -9.15
CA ILE A 2 5.61 11.56 -8.99
C ILE A 2 4.48 10.89 -9.77
N LYS A 3 4.81 9.87 -10.57
CA LYS A 3 3.83 9.09 -11.33
C LYS A 3 3.70 7.69 -10.75
N THR A 4 2.53 7.07 -10.92
CA THR A 4 2.30 5.66 -10.58
C THR A 4 3.34 4.74 -11.25
N THR A 5 3.73 5.04 -12.49
CA THR A 5 4.77 4.29 -13.22
C THR A 5 6.14 4.33 -12.54
N ASP A 6 6.46 5.43 -11.87
CA ASP A 6 7.73 5.57 -11.16
C ASP A 6 7.73 4.68 -9.92
N LEU A 7 6.61 4.64 -9.17
CA LEU A 7 6.44 3.77 -8.00
C LEU A 7 6.46 2.28 -8.37
N LEU A 8 5.81 1.90 -9.48
CA LEU A 8 5.81 0.52 -9.99
C LEU A 8 7.22 0.01 -10.32
N ALA A 9 8.10 0.88 -10.80
CA ALA A 9 9.47 0.53 -11.16
C ALA A 9 10.43 0.47 -9.96
N LYS A 10 10.03 0.97 -8.79
CA LYS A 10 10.85 0.99 -7.57
C LYS A 10 10.75 -0.31 -6.79
N LYS A 11 11.67 -0.48 -5.84
CA LYS A 11 11.67 -1.52 -4.81
C LYS A 11 11.72 -0.85 -3.44
N SER A 12 11.00 -1.43 -2.48
CA SER A 12 11.11 -0.99 -1.09
C SER A 12 12.55 -1.11 -0.59
N GLN A 13 12.96 -0.17 0.26
CA GLN A 13 14.30 -0.10 0.82
C GLN A 13 14.24 0.29 2.30
N HIS A 14 15.25 -0.12 3.06
CA HIS A 14 15.39 0.34 4.44
C HIS A 14 15.49 1.87 4.48
N THR A 15 14.73 2.50 5.38
CA THR A 15 14.76 3.94 5.63
C THR A 15 14.63 4.20 7.12
N GLU A 16 15.33 5.22 7.59
CA GLU A 16 15.31 5.65 9.00
C GLU A 16 14.21 6.70 9.26
N THR A 17 13.75 7.38 8.21
CA THR A 17 12.80 8.51 8.32
C THR A 17 11.59 8.31 7.43
N GLY A 18 10.44 8.77 7.91
CA GLY A 18 9.23 8.93 7.10
C GLY A 18 9.37 10.02 6.04
N LEU A 19 8.37 10.10 5.16
CA LEU A 19 8.25 11.19 4.19
C LEU A 19 7.83 12.48 4.91
N ASP A 20 8.31 13.60 4.39
CA ASP A 20 7.86 14.93 4.82
C ASP A 20 6.40 15.16 4.38
N ASP A 21 5.57 15.71 5.27
CA ASP A 21 4.19 16.10 4.97
C ASP A 21 4.09 16.99 3.70
N ALA A 22 5.12 17.79 3.42
CA ALA A 22 5.16 18.65 2.24
C ALA A 22 5.16 17.88 0.91
N ILE A 23 5.62 16.62 0.88
CA ILE A 23 5.71 15.80 -0.34
C ILE A 23 4.59 14.75 -0.43
N LEU A 24 3.92 14.41 0.67
CA LEU A 24 2.81 13.45 0.69
C LEU A 24 1.74 13.71 -0.39
N PRO A 25 1.30 14.96 -0.67
CA PRO A 25 0.30 15.21 -1.70
C PRO A 25 0.70 14.70 -3.09
N ALA A 26 2.00 14.71 -3.43
CA ALA A 26 2.48 14.21 -4.71
C ALA A 26 2.41 12.67 -4.81
N TYR A 27 2.61 11.97 -3.69
CA TYR A 27 2.45 10.52 -3.62
C TYR A 27 0.99 10.11 -3.67
N PHE A 28 0.11 10.77 -2.92
CA PHE A 28 -1.34 10.53 -2.99
C PHE A 28 -1.90 10.83 -4.38
N ALA A 29 -1.40 11.84 -5.09
CA ALA A 29 -1.77 12.08 -6.49
C ALA A 29 -1.38 10.92 -7.42
N ALA A 30 -0.32 10.18 -7.10
CA ALA A 30 0.12 8.99 -7.84
C ALA A 30 -0.64 7.71 -7.44
N THR A 31 -1.30 7.70 -6.28
CA THR A 31 -2.12 6.59 -5.75
C THR A 31 -3.48 7.10 -5.27
N PRO A 32 -4.34 7.59 -6.18
CA PRO A 32 -5.51 8.42 -5.82
C PRO A 32 -6.60 7.70 -5.02
N GLU A 33 -6.55 6.37 -4.98
CA GLU A 33 -7.51 5.53 -4.27
C GLU A 33 -7.10 5.25 -2.81
N TRP A 34 -5.89 5.66 -2.44
CA TRP A 34 -5.36 5.56 -1.08
C TRP A 34 -5.56 6.88 -0.35
N ALA A 35 -5.90 6.79 0.93
CA ALA A 35 -6.10 7.93 1.81
C ALA A 35 -5.14 7.88 3.01
N GLN A 36 -4.89 9.03 3.63
CA GLN A 36 -4.14 9.11 4.89
C GLN A 36 -5.03 8.73 6.08
N ASP A 37 -4.52 7.89 6.97
CA ASP A 37 -5.12 7.49 8.25
C ASP A 37 -4.05 7.62 9.35
N GLY A 38 -3.89 8.83 9.88
CA GLY A 38 -2.81 9.15 10.82
C GLY A 38 -1.42 8.92 10.18
N PRO A 39 -0.54 8.10 10.81
CA PRO A 39 0.79 7.77 10.29
C PRO A 39 0.75 6.64 9.24
N ARG A 40 -0.41 6.38 8.62
CA ARG A 40 -0.62 5.26 7.70
C ARG A 40 -1.27 5.74 6.41
N ILE A 41 -1.13 4.95 5.35
CA ILE A 41 -2.01 5.00 4.18
C ILE A 41 -3.00 3.83 4.22
N VAL A 42 -4.24 4.07 3.79
CA VAL A 42 -5.33 3.09 3.81
C VAL A 42 -6.11 3.05 2.51
N ARG A 43 -6.50 1.85 2.08
CA ARG A 43 -7.48 1.63 1.02
C ARG A 43 -8.40 0.46 1.35
N THR A 44 -9.67 0.56 0.95
CA THR A 44 -10.64 -0.55 1.03
C THR A 44 -10.91 -1.11 -0.35
N PHE A 45 -10.58 -2.38 -0.56
CA PHE A 45 -10.92 -3.14 -1.76
C PHE A 45 -12.24 -3.88 -1.57
N GLN A 46 -13.06 -3.96 -2.61
CA GLN A 46 -14.39 -4.59 -2.57
C GLN A 46 -14.48 -5.68 -3.63
N PHE A 47 -15.18 -6.77 -3.29
CA PHE A 47 -15.29 -7.97 -4.11
C PHE A 47 -16.74 -8.47 -4.18
N LYS A 48 -17.03 -9.42 -5.06
CA LYS A 48 -18.39 -9.99 -5.19
C LYS A 48 -18.68 -11.04 -4.10
N ASN A 49 -17.65 -11.73 -3.62
CA ASN A 49 -17.79 -12.83 -2.67
C ASN A 49 -16.46 -13.09 -1.92
N TYR A 50 -16.50 -14.01 -0.96
CA TYR A 50 -15.33 -14.34 -0.13
C TYR A 50 -14.20 -15.03 -0.90
N TYR A 51 -14.52 -15.78 -1.96
CA TYR A 51 -13.52 -16.41 -2.80
C TYR A 51 -12.64 -15.37 -3.51
N GLU A 52 -13.25 -14.33 -4.09
CA GLU A 52 -12.51 -13.22 -4.70
C GLU A 52 -11.68 -12.45 -3.66
N THR A 53 -12.22 -12.21 -2.45
CA THR A 53 -11.46 -11.58 -1.36
C THR A 53 -10.19 -12.37 -1.03
N LEU A 54 -10.29 -13.69 -0.87
CA LEU A 54 -9.13 -14.55 -0.58
C LEU A 54 -8.17 -14.65 -1.77
N ALA A 55 -8.69 -14.70 -3.00
CA ALA A 55 -7.87 -14.73 -4.20
C ALA A 55 -7.01 -13.45 -4.33
N PHE A 56 -7.58 -12.29 -4.03
CA PHE A 56 -6.85 -11.03 -3.99
C PHE A 56 -5.75 -11.03 -2.92
N ILE A 57 -6.07 -11.46 -1.70
CA ILE A 57 -5.09 -11.57 -0.60
C ILE A 57 -3.91 -12.46 -1.00
N ASN A 58 -4.19 -13.62 -1.60
CA ASN A 58 -3.14 -14.52 -2.06
C ASN A 58 -2.30 -13.92 -3.20
N ALA A 59 -2.92 -13.16 -4.10
CA ALA A 59 -2.20 -12.49 -5.19
C ALA A 59 -1.22 -11.43 -4.66
N ILE A 60 -1.62 -10.64 -3.67
CA ILE A 60 -0.75 -9.60 -3.09
C ILE A 60 0.28 -10.14 -2.12
N ALA A 61 0.08 -11.34 -1.56
CA ALA A 61 1.00 -11.96 -0.60
C ALA A 61 2.43 -12.07 -1.16
N TYR A 62 2.57 -12.40 -2.44
CA TYR A 62 3.89 -12.43 -3.09
C TYR A 62 4.51 -11.03 -3.18
N VAL A 63 3.73 -10.00 -3.51
CA VAL A 63 4.22 -8.62 -3.62
C VAL A 63 4.72 -8.11 -2.27
N ILE A 64 3.90 -8.15 -1.22
CA ILE A 64 4.27 -7.62 0.10
C ILE A 64 5.51 -8.34 0.68
N HIS A 65 5.68 -9.63 0.37
CA HIS A 65 6.86 -10.38 0.77
C HIS A 65 8.09 -10.03 -0.10
N ALA A 66 7.92 -9.90 -1.42
CA ALA A 66 9.01 -9.54 -2.34
C ALA A 66 9.46 -8.08 -2.22
N GLU A 67 8.67 -7.24 -1.58
CA GLU A 67 9.03 -5.89 -1.15
C GLU A 67 9.54 -5.84 0.30
N ASP A 68 9.52 -6.96 1.03
CA ASP A 68 9.81 -7.02 2.47
C ASP A 68 9.07 -5.93 3.27
N HIS A 69 7.83 -5.65 2.89
CA HIS A 69 7.03 -4.56 3.44
C HIS A 69 5.57 -5.01 3.59
N HIS A 70 5.16 -5.23 4.83
CA HIS A 70 3.95 -5.98 5.15
C HIS A 70 2.87 -5.05 5.71
N PRO A 71 1.64 -5.05 5.17
CA PRO A 71 0.54 -4.24 5.67
C PRO A 71 -0.19 -4.90 6.84
N GLU A 72 -1.00 -4.09 7.54
CA GLU A 72 -2.16 -4.59 8.28
C GLU A 72 -3.28 -4.92 7.28
N LEU A 73 -3.83 -6.14 7.36
CA LEU A 73 -4.96 -6.59 6.57
C LEU A 73 -6.20 -6.81 7.46
N VAL A 74 -7.29 -6.10 7.18
CA VAL A 74 -8.61 -6.37 7.78
C VAL A 74 -9.50 -7.02 6.73
N VAL A 75 -9.81 -8.30 6.94
CA VAL A 75 -10.53 -9.12 5.98
C VAL A 75 -11.95 -9.38 6.46
N THR A 76 -12.94 -9.05 5.62
CA THR A 76 -14.36 -9.35 5.84
C THR A 76 -14.91 -10.11 4.63
N TYR A 77 -16.22 -10.42 4.61
CA TYR A 77 -16.81 -11.26 3.56
C TYR A 77 -16.44 -10.81 2.14
N ASN A 78 -16.63 -9.54 1.82
CA ASN A 78 -16.40 -9.04 0.45
C ASN A 78 -15.53 -7.78 0.43
N ARG A 79 -14.74 -7.56 1.48
CA ARG A 79 -13.84 -6.41 1.58
C ARG A 79 -12.51 -6.81 2.20
N CYS A 80 -11.46 -6.17 1.72
CA CYS A 80 -10.14 -6.18 2.33
C CYS A 80 -9.70 -4.73 2.53
N VAL A 81 -9.54 -4.31 3.79
CA VAL A 81 -8.91 -3.03 4.11
C VAL A 81 -7.42 -3.28 4.29
N ILE A 82 -6.61 -2.52 3.57
CA ILE A 82 -5.15 -2.60 3.65
C ILE A 82 -4.64 -1.29 4.23
N LYS A 83 -3.79 -1.40 5.24
CA LYS A 83 -3.08 -0.23 5.79
C LYS A 83 -1.58 -0.47 5.77
N PHE A 84 -0.84 0.52 5.30
CA PHE A 84 0.62 0.51 5.31
C PHE A 84 1.15 1.64 6.19
N ASP A 85 2.17 1.30 6.95
CA ASP A 85 3.11 2.22 7.58
C ASP A 85 4.47 1.54 7.65
N THR A 86 5.51 2.34 7.82
CA THR A 86 6.87 1.83 8.02
C THR A 86 7.23 1.90 9.49
N HIS A 87 6.89 0.86 10.24
CA HIS A 87 7.01 0.81 11.70
C HIS A 87 8.41 1.12 12.28
N THR A 88 9.48 0.98 11.49
CA THR A 88 10.86 1.21 11.95
C THR A 88 11.29 2.68 11.91
N VAL A 89 10.64 3.52 11.10
CA VAL A 89 11.08 4.91 10.91
C VAL A 89 10.87 5.75 12.16
N ASN A 90 11.60 6.86 12.22
CA ASN A 90 11.52 7.86 13.28
C ASN A 90 11.73 7.22 14.67
N ASP A 91 12.78 6.41 14.79
CA ASP A 91 13.14 5.65 16.00
C ASP A 91 12.05 4.67 16.45
N GLY A 92 11.43 3.96 15.50
CA GLY A 92 10.39 2.96 15.79
C GLY A 92 9.03 3.54 16.18
N LYS A 93 8.79 4.83 15.93
CA LYS A 93 7.48 5.46 16.15
C LYS A 93 6.47 5.10 15.06
N GLY A 94 6.97 4.69 13.89
CA GLY A 94 6.16 4.41 12.71
C GLY A 94 5.69 5.71 12.04
N ASP A 95 5.73 5.72 10.71
CA ASP A 95 5.26 6.82 9.89
C ASP A 95 5.08 6.35 8.44
N ILE A 96 4.51 7.23 7.61
CA ILE A 96 4.39 7.01 6.18
C ILE A 96 5.76 7.16 5.53
N SER A 97 6.17 6.17 4.73
CA SER A 97 7.37 6.21 3.91
C SER A 97 7.06 5.96 2.42
N GLU A 98 8.07 6.09 1.56
CA GLU A 98 7.92 5.74 0.13
C GLU A 98 7.59 4.25 -0.08
N ASN A 99 8.03 3.35 0.82
CA ASN A 99 7.75 1.92 0.71
C ASN A 99 6.25 1.62 0.72
N ASP A 100 5.49 2.39 1.51
CA ASP A 100 4.04 2.26 1.60
C ASP A 100 3.39 2.53 0.22
N PHE A 101 3.83 3.58 -0.47
CA PHE A 101 3.34 3.95 -1.79
C PHE A 101 3.82 3.02 -2.91
N ILE A 102 5.03 2.45 -2.79
CA ILE A 102 5.51 1.41 -3.71
C ILE A 102 4.59 0.18 -3.64
N CYS A 103 4.27 -0.29 -2.43
CA CYS A 103 3.38 -1.42 -2.25
C CYS A 103 1.95 -1.10 -2.69
N ALA A 104 1.45 0.10 -2.35
CA ALA A 104 0.15 0.59 -2.79
C ALA A 104 0.00 0.55 -4.32
N ALA A 105 0.96 1.10 -5.06
CA ALA A 105 0.92 1.11 -6.53
C ALA A 105 0.91 -0.32 -7.13
N LYS A 106 1.70 -1.24 -6.57
CA LYS A 106 1.78 -2.63 -7.05
C LYS A 106 0.51 -3.43 -6.75
N ILE A 107 -0.07 -3.23 -5.57
CA ILE A 107 -1.34 -3.85 -5.19
C ILE A 107 -2.49 -3.32 -6.06
N ASP A 108 -2.50 -2.01 -6.33
CA ASP A 108 -3.48 -1.39 -7.22
C ASP A 108 -3.40 -1.97 -8.63
N ALA A 109 -2.19 -2.20 -9.16
CA ALA A 109 -2.01 -2.83 -10.47
C ALA A 109 -2.56 -4.26 -10.52
N ILE A 110 -2.36 -5.06 -9.47
CA ILE A 110 -2.95 -6.41 -9.36
C ILE A 110 -4.48 -6.32 -9.32
N PHE A 111 -5.02 -5.40 -8.51
CA PHE A 111 -6.46 -5.21 -8.39
C PHE A 111 -7.09 -4.83 -9.73
N GLN A 112 -6.54 -3.82 -10.42
CA GLN A 112 -7.03 -3.35 -11.72
C GLN A 112 -6.91 -4.40 -12.83
N GLN A 113 -5.92 -5.30 -12.74
CA GLN A 113 -5.75 -6.33 -13.76
C GLN A 113 -6.77 -7.49 -13.62
N SER A 114 -7.16 -7.82 -12.39
CA SER A 114 -7.81 -9.12 -12.11
C SER A 114 -9.09 -9.06 -11.26
N PHE A 115 -9.38 -7.92 -10.62
CA PHE A 115 -10.44 -7.83 -9.59
C PHE A 115 -11.36 -6.61 -9.72
N SER A 116 -11.01 -5.60 -10.53
CA SER A 116 -11.84 -4.42 -10.79
C SER A 116 -13.00 -4.68 -11.74
#